data_AF-A0A453ET84-F1
#
_entry.id   AF-A0A453ET84-F1
#
_cell.length_a   1.000
_cell.length_b   1.000
_cell.length_c   1.000
_cell.angle_alpha   90.00
_cell.angle_beta   90.00
_cell.angle_gamma   90.00
#
_symmetry.space_group_name_H-M   'P 1'
#
loop_
_entity.id
_entity.type
_entity.pdbx_description
1 polymer ?
#
loop_
_entity_poly.entity_id
_entity_poly.type
_entity_poly.pdbx_seq_one_letter_code
_entity_poly.pdbx_strand_id
1 'polypeptide(L)'
;MRCSFNADIKCDYINNNLAESFNNWIKDYKDLPVDELADTYRELLMKLVYKRRRIGEKLRGKIIPAVIQQIFNRTRGLGHLKVGKSGNGSCEVRDTSKNSLRHVVKVDKHECTCLEWQHTGKPCEHALVFLMGRRNPKWVDYVHNYFSLDKFRAAYAGEIE
;
A
#
# COMPACT_ATOMS: atom_id res chain seq x y z
N MET A 1 -15.78 0.21 8.96
CA MET A 1 -14.57 0.16 9.82
C MET A 1 -13.58 -0.82 9.18
N ARG A 2 -12.25 -0.67 9.34
CA ARG A 2 -11.26 -1.56 8.67
C ARG A 2 -11.50 -3.07 8.95
N CYS A 3 -12.00 -3.39 10.15
CA CYS A 3 -12.36 -4.76 10.54
C CYS A 3 -13.45 -5.43 9.68
N SER A 4 -14.22 -4.66 8.90
CA SER A 4 -15.26 -5.19 8.02
C SER A 4 -14.74 -5.67 6.66
N PHE A 5 -13.47 -5.41 6.35
CA PHE A 5 -12.87 -5.79 5.07
C PHE A 5 -12.11 -7.11 5.17
N ASN A 6 -12.10 -7.89 4.09
CA ASN A 6 -11.28 -9.09 4.03
C ASN A 6 -9.78 -8.70 4.07
N ALA A 7 -9.05 -9.20 5.06
CA ALA A 7 -7.62 -8.96 5.21
C ALA A 7 -6.77 -9.60 4.10
N ASP A 8 -7.27 -10.59 3.36
CA ASP A 8 -6.56 -11.20 2.22
C ASP A 8 -6.42 -10.24 1.03
N ILE A 9 -7.32 -9.26 0.93
CA ILE A 9 -7.30 -8.22 -0.08
C ILE A 9 -6.52 -7.03 0.48
N LYS A 10 -5.35 -6.76 -0.11
CA LYS A 10 -4.53 -5.61 0.34
C LYS A 10 -5.00 -4.33 -0.35
N CYS A 11 -5.63 -3.44 0.41
CA CYS A 11 -6.12 -2.17 -0.07
C CYS A 11 -5.83 -1.04 0.92
N ASP A 12 -5.11 -0.02 0.45
CA ASP A 12 -4.89 1.21 1.21
C ASP A 12 -6.07 2.18 1.14
N TYR A 13 -6.91 2.03 0.11
CA TYR A 13 -8.03 2.92 -0.14
C TYR A 13 -9.24 2.47 0.67
N ILE A 14 -9.60 3.30 1.64
CA ILE A 14 -10.81 3.15 2.45
C ILE A 14 -11.88 4.20 2.09
N ASN A 15 -11.70 4.91 0.97
CA ASN A 15 -12.54 6.04 0.54
C ASN A 15 -12.82 6.01 -0.97
N ASN A 16 -13.63 6.98 -1.43
CA ASN A 16 -14.11 7.08 -2.82
C ASN A 16 -13.04 7.52 -3.84
N ASN A 17 -11.78 7.68 -3.43
CA ASN A 17 -10.70 8.22 -4.27
C ASN A 17 -10.52 7.42 -5.57
N LEU A 18 -10.80 6.11 -5.56
CA LEU A 18 -10.70 5.29 -6.77
C LEU A 18 -11.77 5.66 -7.80
N ALA A 19 -13.03 5.79 -7.36
CA ALA A 19 -14.12 6.18 -8.26
C ALA A 19 -13.96 7.63 -8.74
N GLU A 20 -13.49 8.53 -7.89
CA GLU A 20 -13.18 9.92 -8.28
C GLU A 20 -12.05 9.98 -9.29
N SER A 21 -10.96 9.23 -9.08
CA SER A 21 -9.84 9.16 -10.02
C SER A 21 -10.28 8.61 -11.37
N PHE A 22 -11.09 7.55 -11.37
CA PHE A 22 -11.66 6.99 -12.60
C PHE A 22 -12.57 8.02 -13.29
N ASN A 23 -13.53 8.60 -12.57
CA ASN A 23 -14.45 9.60 -13.11
C ASN A 23 -13.74 10.82 -13.72
N ASN A 24 -12.65 11.26 -13.10
CA ASN A 24 -11.81 12.32 -13.64
C ASN A 24 -11.04 11.86 -14.88
N TRP A 25 -10.56 10.62 -14.91
CA TRP A 25 -9.83 10.06 -16.05
C TRP A 25 -10.69 9.95 -17.30
N ILE A 26 -11.97 9.64 -17.16
CA ILE A 26 -12.91 9.47 -18.26
C ILE A 26 -13.82 10.68 -18.52
N LYS A 27 -13.61 11.80 -17.81
CA LYS A 27 -14.55 12.92 -17.73
C LYS A 27 -14.97 13.46 -19.10
N ASP A 28 -14.01 13.63 -20.00
CA ASP A 28 -14.20 14.30 -21.28
C ASP A 28 -14.82 13.38 -22.36
N TYR A 29 -15.04 12.10 -22.04
CA TYR A 29 -15.53 11.10 -22.98
C TYR A 29 -16.95 10.63 -22.68
N LYS A 30 -17.55 11.08 -21.57
CA LYS A 30 -18.82 10.52 -21.05
C LYS A 30 -20.03 10.73 -21.97
N ASP A 31 -19.96 11.72 -22.86
CA ASP A 31 -21.05 12.08 -23.77
C ASP A 31 -20.95 11.40 -25.14
N LEU A 32 -19.95 10.52 -25.34
CA LEU A 32 -19.80 9.76 -26.58
C LEU A 32 -20.90 8.69 -26.73
N PRO A 33 -21.28 8.34 -27.97
CA PRO A 33 -22.07 7.14 -28.26
C PRO A 33 -21.42 5.89 -27.65
N VAL A 34 -22.24 4.87 -27.34
CA VAL A 34 -21.79 3.68 -26.58
C VAL A 34 -20.63 2.95 -27.27
N ASP A 35 -20.66 2.86 -28.60
CA ASP A 35 -19.62 2.25 -29.43
C ASP A 35 -18.31 3.07 -29.40
N GLU A 36 -18.39 4.39 -29.59
CA GLU A 36 -17.22 5.28 -29.50
C GLU A 36 -16.64 5.33 -28.08
N LEU A 37 -17.48 5.27 -27.05
CA LEU A 37 -17.08 5.25 -25.65
C LEU A 37 -16.30 3.97 -25.31
N ALA A 38 -16.79 2.82 -25.79
CA ALA A 38 -16.13 1.54 -25.59
C ALA A 38 -14.75 1.51 -26.24
N ASP A 39 -14.64 2.00 -27.48
CA ASP A 39 -13.35 2.08 -28.18
C ASP A 39 -12.38 3.06 -27.50
N THR A 40 -12.88 4.21 -27.04
CA THR A 40 -12.09 5.18 -26.27
C THR A 40 -11.54 4.55 -24.99
N TYR A 41 -12.35 3.79 -24.24
CA TYR A 41 -11.88 3.09 -23.04
C TYR A 41 -10.83 2.03 -23.35
N ARG A 42 -10.99 1.28 -24.44
CA ARG A 42 -9.98 0.33 -24.92
C ARG A 42 -8.65 1.04 -25.18
N GLU A 43 -8.65 2.15 -25.93
CA GLU A 43 -7.43 2.92 -26.19
C GLU A 43 -6.76 3.47 -24.91
N LEU A 44 -7.55 4.00 -23.98
CA LEU A 44 -7.06 4.53 -22.71
C LEU A 44 -6.39 3.42 -21.88
N LEU A 45 -7.01 2.23 -21.84
CA LEU A 45 -6.45 1.06 -21.18
C LEU A 45 -5.17 0.58 -21.87
N MET A 46 -5.12 0.52 -23.21
CA MET A 46 -3.90 0.17 -23.96
C MET A 46 -2.75 1.10 -23.57
N LYS A 47 -2.97 2.41 -23.61
CA LYS A 47 -1.96 3.43 -23.25
C LYS A 47 -1.50 3.26 -21.79
N LEU A 48 -2.43 2.97 -20.87
CA LEU A 48 -2.13 2.73 -19.46
C LEU A 48 -1.27 1.48 -19.26
N VAL A 49 -1.68 0.34 -19.82
CA VAL A 49 -0.98 -0.94 -19.69
C VAL A 49 0.42 -0.84 -20.30
N TYR A 50 0.55 -0.27 -21.50
CA TYR A 50 1.84 -0.04 -22.15
C TYR A 50 2.78 0.81 -21.29
N LYS A 51 2.29 1.95 -20.78
CA LYS A 51 3.08 2.84 -19.89
C LYS A 51 3.52 2.11 -18.62
N ARG A 52 2.62 1.35 -17.99
CA ARG A 52 2.92 0.60 -16.76
C ARG A 52 3.94 -0.51 -17.00
N ARG A 53 3.83 -1.24 -18.12
CA ARG A 53 4.82 -2.26 -18.53
C ARG A 53 6.21 -1.65 -18.68
N ARG A 54 6.34 -0.54 -19.41
CA ARG A 54 7.60 0.18 -19.61
C ARG A 54 8.23 0.67 -18.31
N ILE A 55 7.41 1.07 -17.33
CA ILE A 55 7.88 1.37 -15.97
C ILE A 55 8.41 0.08 -15.31
N GLY A 56 7.64 -1.00 -15.33
CA GLY A 56 8.00 -2.28 -14.71
C GLY A 56 9.32 -2.88 -15.20
N GLU A 57 9.63 -2.71 -16.49
CA GLU A 57 10.90 -3.14 -17.10
C GLU A 57 12.11 -2.35 -16.56
N LYS A 58 11.93 -1.05 -16.28
CA LYS A 58 13.01 -0.17 -15.81
C LYS A 58 13.28 -0.31 -14.32
N LEU A 59 12.26 -0.68 -13.52
CA LEU A 59 12.40 -0.85 -12.09
C LEU A 59 13.27 -2.07 -11.76
N ARG A 60 14.00 -2.01 -10.64
CA ARG A 60 14.83 -3.09 -10.11
C ARG A 60 14.56 -3.30 -8.61
N GLY A 61 14.85 -4.50 -8.11
CA GLY A 61 14.66 -4.88 -6.71
C GLY A 61 13.43 -5.78 -6.47
N LYS A 62 13.17 -6.10 -5.20
CA LYS A 62 12.07 -7.00 -4.79
C LYS A 62 10.72 -6.30 -4.71
N ILE A 63 10.70 -5.09 -4.15
CA ILE A 63 9.49 -4.28 -3.89
C ILE A 63 9.52 -3.02 -4.75
N ILE A 64 8.35 -2.55 -5.19
CA ILE A 64 8.19 -1.30 -5.94
C ILE A 64 8.84 -0.14 -5.16
N PRO A 65 9.83 0.59 -5.74
CA PRO A 65 10.56 1.63 -5.02
C PRO A 65 9.68 2.73 -4.43
N ALA A 66 8.58 3.08 -5.10
CA ALA A 66 7.61 4.07 -4.60
C ALA A 66 6.97 3.63 -3.27
N VAL A 67 6.75 2.33 -3.05
CA VAL A 67 6.19 1.80 -1.79
C VAL A 67 7.21 1.93 -0.66
N ILE A 68 8.49 1.66 -0.95
CA ILE A 68 9.58 1.86 0.00
C ILE A 68 9.73 3.35 0.34
N GLN A 69 9.62 4.24 -0.64
CA GLN A 69 9.65 5.69 -0.41
C GLN A 69 8.47 6.15 0.47
N GLN A 70 7.26 5.61 0.25
CA GLN A 70 6.11 5.88 1.12
C GLN A 70 6.39 5.48 2.57
N ILE A 71 7.02 4.31 2.80
CA ILE A 71 7.42 3.87 4.14
C ILE A 71 8.39 4.86 4.78
N PHE A 72 9.44 5.28 4.07
CA PHE A 72 10.40 6.28 4.57
C PHE A 72 9.77 7.65 4.85
N ASN A 73 8.73 8.04 4.11
CA ASN A 73 8.00 9.27 4.40
C ASN A 73 7.19 9.11 5.70
N ARG A 74 6.59 7.94 5.92
CA ARG A 74 5.77 7.62 7.10
C ARG A 74 6.58 7.38 8.37
N THR A 75 7.90 7.19 8.29
CA THR A 75 8.76 7.10 9.49
C THR A 75 8.97 8.45 10.18
N ARG A 76 8.59 9.56 9.53
CA ARG A 76 8.70 10.92 10.08
C ARG A 76 7.52 11.22 11.00
N GLY A 77 7.73 12.04 12.03
CA GLY A 77 6.65 12.54 12.89
C GLY A 77 6.11 11.55 13.94
N LEU A 78 6.79 10.42 14.18
CA LEU A 78 6.32 9.36 15.08
C LEU A 78 6.67 9.58 16.58
N GLY A 79 7.06 10.78 16.99
CA GLY A 79 7.52 11.08 18.36
C GLY A 79 6.46 10.93 19.46
N HIS A 80 5.18 10.96 19.08
CA HIS A 80 4.01 10.73 19.94
C HIS A 80 3.77 9.24 20.26
N LEU A 81 4.51 8.33 19.63
CA LEU A 81 4.43 6.90 19.90
C LEU A 81 5.53 6.46 20.86
N LYS A 82 5.17 5.73 21.93
CA LYS A 82 6.11 5.20 22.92
C LYS A 82 6.10 3.68 22.89
N VAL A 83 7.26 3.07 22.67
CA VAL A 83 7.42 1.62 22.56
C VAL A 83 7.68 1.01 23.94
N GLY A 84 6.75 0.18 24.42
CA GLY A 84 6.93 -0.75 25.53
C GLY A 84 7.40 -2.11 25.00
N LYS A 85 8.69 -2.40 25.14
CA LYS A 85 9.26 -3.66 24.64
C LYS A 85 8.82 -4.82 25.54
N SER A 86 8.21 -5.85 24.93
CA SER A 86 7.78 -7.08 25.61
C SER A 86 8.54 -8.32 25.12
N GLY A 87 9.17 -8.28 23.95
CA GLY A 87 10.06 -9.33 23.43
C GLY A 87 10.76 -8.92 22.13
N ASN A 88 11.54 -9.82 21.54
CA ASN A 88 12.26 -9.53 20.29
C ASN A 88 11.32 -9.34 19.09
N GLY A 89 10.26 -10.15 18.96
CA GLY A 89 9.30 -10.13 17.84
C GLY A 89 8.01 -9.33 18.09
N SER A 90 7.79 -8.85 19.31
CA SER A 90 6.55 -8.16 19.67
C SER A 90 6.75 -7.02 20.67
N CYS A 91 5.94 -5.99 20.54
CA CYS A 91 5.93 -4.87 21.48
C CYS A 91 4.52 -4.31 21.65
N GLU A 92 4.30 -3.63 22.77
CA GLU A 92 3.21 -2.70 22.92
C GLU A 92 3.67 -1.31 22.50
N VAL A 93 2.83 -0.57 21.78
CA VAL A 93 3.06 0.83 21.42
C VAL A 93 1.93 1.66 21.98
N ARG A 94 2.26 2.66 22.78
CA ARG A 94 1.32 3.64 23.34
C ARG A 94 1.32 4.91 22.49
N ASP A 95 0.14 5.33 22.06
CA ASP A 95 -0.07 6.60 21.35
C ASP A 95 -0.45 7.71 22.35
N THR A 96 0.47 8.65 22.61
CA THR A 96 0.23 9.74 23.57
C THR A 96 -0.67 10.84 23.00
N SER A 97 -0.98 10.83 21.70
CA SER A 97 -1.87 11.80 21.06
C SER A 97 -3.34 11.37 21.05
N LYS A 98 -3.61 10.06 21.15
CA LYS A 98 -4.96 9.48 21.10
C LYS A 98 -5.35 8.79 22.41
N ASN A 99 -5.58 9.56 23.48
CA ASN A 99 -6.04 9.05 24.78
C ASN A 99 -5.18 7.91 25.37
N SER A 100 -3.88 7.86 25.05
CA SER A 100 -2.98 6.77 25.47
C SER A 100 -3.43 5.38 25.00
N LEU A 101 -4.09 5.29 23.84
CA LEU A 101 -4.41 4.02 23.19
C LEU A 101 -3.16 3.16 23.00
N ARG A 102 -3.33 1.85 23.19
CA ARG A 102 -2.24 0.88 23.13
C ARG A 102 -2.49 -0.11 22.01
N HIS A 103 -1.45 -0.35 21.22
CA HIS A 103 -1.47 -1.31 20.14
C HIS A 103 -0.36 -2.34 20.30
N VAL A 104 -0.69 -3.61 20.08
CA VAL A 104 0.30 -4.69 20.08
C VAL A 104 0.74 -4.94 18.65
N VAL A 105 2.05 -4.89 18.43
CA VAL A 105 2.70 -5.20 17.15
C VAL A 105 3.37 -6.56 17.26
N LYS A 106 3.16 -7.42 16.25
CA LYS A 106 3.85 -8.69 16.07
C LYS A 106 4.52 -8.67 14.70
N VAL A 107 5.80 -8.35 14.66
CA VAL A 107 6.53 -8.14 13.40
C VAL A 107 6.69 -9.42 12.59
N ASP A 108 6.88 -10.56 13.24
CA ASP A 108 7.09 -11.83 12.54
C ASP A 108 5.82 -12.32 11.82
N LYS A 109 4.66 -11.80 12.25
CA LYS A 109 3.35 -12.07 11.65
C LYS A 109 2.85 -10.94 10.76
N HIS A 110 3.58 -9.82 10.66
CA HIS A 110 3.10 -8.59 10.00
C HIS A 110 1.74 -8.11 10.54
N GLU A 111 1.55 -8.20 11.86
CA GLU A 111 0.28 -7.88 12.52
C GLU A 111 0.41 -6.68 13.45
N CYS A 112 -0.64 -5.89 13.51
CA CYS A 112 -0.86 -4.88 14.56
C CYS A 112 -2.32 -4.89 14.99
N THR A 113 -2.62 -4.66 16.27
CA THR A 113 -4.02 -4.57 16.73
C THR A 113 -4.78 -3.37 16.16
N CYS A 114 -4.11 -2.41 15.51
CA CYS A 114 -4.79 -1.37 14.73
C CYS A 114 -5.34 -1.87 13.36
N LEU A 115 -5.05 -3.13 13.00
CA LEU A 115 -5.45 -3.83 11.76
C LEU A 115 -4.90 -3.25 10.46
N GLU A 116 -4.26 -2.08 10.49
CA GLU A 116 -3.80 -1.42 9.26
C GLU A 116 -2.80 -2.26 8.49
N TRP A 117 -1.83 -2.90 9.15
CA TRP A 117 -0.81 -3.67 8.43
C TRP A 117 -1.43 -4.86 7.69
N GLN A 118 -2.39 -5.52 8.34
CA GLN A 118 -3.10 -6.66 7.77
C GLN A 118 -3.88 -6.26 6.51
N HIS A 119 -4.54 -5.10 6.48
CA HIS A 119 -5.33 -4.64 5.33
C HIS A 119 -4.51 -3.92 4.26
N THR A 120 -3.49 -3.16 4.63
CA THR A 120 -2.68 -2.39 3.66
C THR A 120 -1.56 -3.22 3.09
N GLY A 121 -1.12 -4.28 3.79
CA GLY A 121 0.09 -5.02 3.49
C GLY A 121 1.38 -4.23 3.74
N LYS A 122 1.31 -3.09 4.44
CA LYS A 122 2.44 -2.21 4.75
C LYS A 122 2.48 -1.89 6.24
N PRO A 123 3.67 -1.70 6.84
CA PRO A 123 3.76 -1.39 8.26
C PRO A 123 2.98 -0.11 8.61
N CYS A 124 2.15 -0.19 9.64
CA CYS A 124 1.47 0.97 10.22
C CYS A 124 2.42 1.80 11.09
N GLU A 125 1.99 2.97 11.55
CA GLU A 125 2.82 3.86 12.39
C GLU A 125 3.38 3.17 13.65
N HIS A 126 2.59 2.32 14.30
CA HIS A 126 3.01 1.52 15.45
C HIS A 126 4.12 0.51 15.09
N ALA A 127 3.99 -0.13 13.93
CA ALA A 127 5.01 -1.05 13.44
C ALA A 127 6.29 -0.31 13.04
N LEU A 128 6.15 0.84 12.38
CA LEU A 128 7.29 1.66 11.95
C LEU A 128 8.11 2.14 13.15
N VAL A 129 7.48 2.68 14.20
CA VAL A 129 8.22 3.13 15.39
C VAL A 129 8.97 1.99 16.08
N PHE A 130 8.40 0.78 16.10
CA PHE A 130 9.08 -0.39 16.64
C PHE A 130 10.26 -0.83 15.76
N LEU A 131 10.06 -0.90 14.44
CA LEU A 131 11.08 -1.32 13.47
C LEU A 131 12.25 -0.34 13.37
N MET A 132 12.01 0.97 13.51
CA MET A 132 13.08 1.98 13.56
C MET A 132 14.03 1.79 14.76
N GLY A 133 13.56 1.18 15.84
CA GLY A 133 14.39 0.83 17.00
C GLY A 133 15.29 -0.39 16.78
N ARG A 134 15.18 -1.09 15.64
CA ARG A 134 16.03 -2.23 15.28
C ARG A 134 17.24 -1.78 14.49
N ARG A 135 18.34 -2.53 14.58
CA ARG A 135 19.55 -2.26 13.78
C ARG A 135 19.30 -2.65 12.32
N ASN A 136 19.41 -1.68 11.41
CA ASN A 136 19.33 -1.86 9.95
C ASN A 136 18.12 -2.70 9.48
N PRO A 137 16.86 -2.25 9.73
CA PRO A 137 15.69 -2.97 9.28
C PRO A 137 15.65 -3.04 7.75
N LYS A 138 15.51 -4.25 7.21
CA LYS A 138 15.27 -4.47 5.78
C LYS A 138 13.79 -4.24 5.47
N TRP A 139 13.41 -3.02 5.08
CA TRP A 139 12.00 -2.65 4.82
C TRP A 139 11.28 -3.57 3.84
N VAL A 140 12.01 -4.11 2.86
CA VAL A 140 11.49 -5.06 1.86
C VAL A 140 10.90 -6.34 2.47
N ASP A 141 11.32 -6.72 3.68
CA ASP A 141 10.85 -7.93 4.34
C ASP A 141 9.52 -7.71 5.09
N TYR A 142 9.17 -6.44 5.35
CA TYR A 142 7.98 -6.05 6.10
C TYR A 142 6.81 -5.60 5.21
N VAL A 143 6.95 -5.77 3.89
CA VAL A 143 5.96 -5.39 2.89
C VAL A 143 5.37 -6.63 2.24
N HIS A 144 4.04 -6.65 2.08
CA HIS A 144 3.33 -7.75 1.46
C HIS A 144 3.76 -7.97 -0.01
N ASN A 145 3.77 -9.23 -0.44
CA ASN A 145 4.21 -9.64 -1.77
C ASN A 145 3.40 -9.02 -2.92
N TYR A 146 2.19 -8.49 -2.67
CA TYR A 146 1.40 -7.78 -3.68
C TYR A 146 2.08 -6.50 -4.19
N PHE A 147 2.99 -5.92 -3.41
CA PHE A 147 3.80 -4.78 -3.84
C PHE A 147 5.15 -5.19 -4.45
N SER A 148 5.33 -6.49 -4.75
CA SER A 148 6.54 -6.95 -5.43
C SER A 148 6.58 -6.47 -6.87
N LEU A 149 7.81 -6.32 -7.38
CA LEU A 149 8.04 -6.01 -8.78
C LEU A 149 7.49 -7.12 -9.69
N ASP A 150 7.57 -8.37 -9.26
CA ASP A 150 7.08 -9.51 -10.03
C ASP A 150 5.56 -9.47 -10.17
N LYS A 151 4.82 -9.18 -9.08
CA LYS A 151 3.36 -9.00 -9.15
C LYS A 151 2.98 -7.78 -9.98
N PHE A 152 3.73 -6.69 -9.90
CA PHE A 152 3.52 -5.52 -10.75
C PHE A 152 3.69 -5.85 -12.23
N ARG A 153 4.77 -6.54 -12.60
CA ARG A 153 5.03 -6.96 -13.99
C ARG A 153 3.96 -7.92 -14.49
N ALA A 154 3.58 -8.91 -13.68
CA ALA A 154 2.53 -9.85 -14.01
C ALA A 154 1.18 -9.15 -14.26
N ALA A 155 0.84 -8.13 -13.46
CA ALA A 155 -0.41 -7.38 -13.61
C ALA A 155 -0.51 -6.59 -14.93
N TYR A 156 0.62 -6.23 -15.55
CA TYR A 156 0.67 -5.44 -16.80
C TYR A 156 1.34 -6.20 -17.97
N ALA A 157 1.41 -7.52 -17.87
CA ALA A 157 2.02 -8.37 -18.90
C ALA A 157 1.13 -8.52 -20.13
N GLY A 158 -0.20 -8.56 -19.95
CA GLY A 158 -1.17 -8.73 -21.03
C GLY A 158 -1.17 -7.57 -22.03
N GLU A 159 -1.45 -7.88 -23.29
CA GLU A 159 -1.65 -6.93 -24.38
C GLU A 159 -3.14 -6.73 -24.62
N ILE A 160 -3.52 -5.50 -24.93
CA ILE A 160 -4.90 -5.13 -25.26
C ILE A 160 -4.89 -4.84 -26.76
N GLU A 161 -5.73 -5.55 -27.49
CA GLU A 161 -5.95 -5.43 -28.93
C GLU A 161 -7.24 -4.64 -29.20
#